data_AF-A0AA42IVS0-F1
#
_entry.id   AF-A0AA42IVS0-F1
#
_cell.length_a   1.000
_cell.length_b   1.000
_cell.length_c   1.000
_cell.angle_alpha   90.00
_cell.angle_beta   90.00
_cell.angle_gamma   90.00
#
_symmetry.space_group_name_H-M   'P 1'
#
loop_
_entity.id
_entity.type
_entity.pdbx_description
1 polymer ?
#
loop_
_entity_poly.entity_id
_entity_poly.type
_entity_poly.pdbx_seq_one_letter_code
_entity_poly.pdbx_strand_id
1 'polypeptide(L)' 'MQPQRRSYSKSFKAQIIQECAQPGASIASVALSHSKRPAKSPSELQH' A
#
# COMPACT_ATOMS: atom_id res chain seq x y z
N MET A 1 1.49 4.94 23.36
CA MET A 1 1.33 3.99 22.23
C MET A 1 1.82 4.68 20.96
N GLN A 2 2.98 4.32 20.42
CA GLN A 2 3.49 4.93 19.20
C GLN A 2 2.78 4.31 17.98
N PRO A 3 2.34 5.11 16.98
CA PRO A 3 1.79 4.55 15.74
C PRO A 3 2.89 3.76 15.03
N GLN A 4 2.71 2.45 14.86
CA GLN A 4 3.66 1.65 14.12
C GLN A 4 3.54 2.00 12.63
N ARG A 5 4.54 2.73 12.12
CA ARG A 5 4.60 3.07 10.70
C ARG A 5 4.80 1.79 9.91
N ARG A 6 3.90 1.56 8.95
CA ARG A 6 4.05 0.45 7.99
C ARG A 6 5.21 0.78 7.06
N SER A 7 6.22 -0.08 7.04
CA SER A 7 7.23 -0.05 5.99
C SER A 7 6.70 -0.84 4.80
N TYR A 8 6.94 -0.34 3.59
CA TYR A 8 6.57 -1.02 2.35
C TYR A 8 7.83 -1.17 1.50
N SER A 9 7.98 -2.34 0.87
CA SER A 9 9.07 -2.61 -0.07
C SER A 9 9.06 -1.63 -1.26
N LYS A 10 10.21 -1.45 -1.90
CA LYS A 10 10.34 -0.55 -3.07
C LYS A 10 9.46 -1.02 -4.23
N SER A 11 9.40 -2.33 -4.45
CA SER A 11 8.58 -2.95 -5.49
C SER A 11 7.10 -2.66 -5.27
N PHE A 12 6.61 -2.75 -4.03
CA PHE A 12 5.23 -2.41 -3.72
C PHE A 12 4.91 -0.95 -4.06
N LYS A 13 5.77 -0.01 -3.67
CA LYS A 13 5.59 1.41 -4.03
C LYS A 13 5.58 1.62 -5.55
N ALA A 14 6.44 0.92 -6.29
CA ALA A 14 6.48 0.99 -7.75
C ALA A 14 5.17 0.49 -8.39
N GLN A 15 4.59 -0.59 -7.87
CA GLN A 15 3.29 -1.10 -8.33
C GLN A 15 2.17 -0.09 -8.09
N ILE A 16 2.11 0.51 -6.90
CA ILE A 16 1.13 1.57 -6.59
C ILE A 16 1.28 2.76 -7.55
N ILE A 17 2.51 3.19 -7.82
CA ILE A 17 2.78 4.33 -8.72
C ILE A 17 2.36 3.99 -10.15
N GLN A 18 2.68 2.79 -10.64
CA GLN A 18 2.32 2.35 -11.99
C GLN A 18 0.80 2.27 -12.17
N GLU A 19 0.09 1.79 -11.15
CA GLU A 19 -1.37 1.67 -11.20
C GLU A 19 -2.04 3.06 -11.13
N CYS A 20 -1.53 3.96 -10.30
CA CYS A 20 -1.96 5.36 -10.27
C CYS A 20 -1.63 6.14 -11.56
N ALA A 21 -0.61 5.73 -12.31
CA ALA A 21 -0.23 6.36 -13.56
C ALA A 21 -1.12 5.96 -14.76
N GLN A 22 -2.02 4.99 -14.59
CA GLN A 22 -2.95 4.61 -15.65
C GLN A 22 -4.01 5.70 -15.87
N PRO A 23 -4.34 6.04 -17.14
CA PRO A 23 -5.39 7.00 -17.44
C PRO A 23 -6.74 6.48 -16.91
N GLY A 24 -7.39 7.27 -16.05
CA GLY A 24 -8.65 6.88 -15.38
C GLY A 24 -8.46 6.12 -14.06
N ALA A 25 -7.23 5.88 -13.62
CA ALA A 25 -7.00 5.31 -12.29
C ALA A 25 -7.36 6.33 -11.19
N SER A 26 -8.12 5.87 -10.21
CA SER A 26 -8.42 6.64 -9.00
C SER A 26 -7.48 6.23 -7.88
N ILE A 27 -6.73 7.19 -7.33
CA ILE A 27 -5.86 6.97 -6.17
C ILE A 27 -6.64 6.33 -5.01
N ALA A 28 -7.90 6.72 -4.82
CA ALA A 28 -8.76 6.12 -3.81
C ALA A 28 -9.05 4.64 -4.12
N SER A 29 -9.32 4.29 -5.39
CA SER A 29 -9.53 2.91 -5.80
C SER A 29 -8.26 2.07 -5.62
N VAL A 30 -7.10 2.60 -6.01
CA VAL A 30 -5.80 1.94 -5.79
C VAL A 30 -5.55 1.76 -4.29
N ALA A 31 -5.74 2.81 -3.50
CA ALA A 31 -5.61 2.72 -2.05
C ALA A 31 -6.57 1.68 -1.46
N LEU A 32 -7.82 1.60 -1.89
CA LEU A 32 -8.79 0.60 -1.42
C LEU A 32 -8.42 -0.84 -1.81
N SER A 33 -7.95 -1.05 -3.05
CA SER A 33 -7.47 -2.35 -3.52
C SER A 33 -6.27 -2.87 -2.74
N HIS A 34 -5.34 -1.96 -2.40
CA HIS A 34 -4.10 -2.29 -1.68
C HIS A 34 -4.21 -2.16 -0.15
N SER A 35 -5.23 -1.47 0.36
CA SER A 35 -5.52 -1.32 1.79
C SER A 35 -6.35 -2.50 2.31
N LYS A 36 -5.78 -3.70 2.23
CA LYS A 36 -6.13 -4.75 3.18
C LYS A 36 -5.66 -4.25 4.55
N ARG A 37 -6.57 -3.70 5.36
CA ARG A 37 -6.36 -3.44 6.79
C ARG A 37 -6.41 -4.79 7.51
N PRO A 38 -5.29 -5.38 7.96
CA PRO A 38 -5.38 -6.23 9.14
C PRO A 38 -5.51 -5.29 10.33
N ALA A 39 -6.53 -5.52 11.18
CA ALA A 39 -6.63 -4.89 12.49
C ALA A 39 -5.53 -5.35 13.47
N LYS A 40 -4.46 -5.98 12.97
CA LYS A 40 -3.29 -6.40 13.73
C LYS A 40 -2.05 -6.13 12.89
N SER A 41 -1.06 -5.53 13.54
CA SER A 41 0.32 -5.29 13.07
C SER A 41 0.76 -6.24 11.95
N PRO A 42 0.98 -5.74 10.72
CA PRO A 42 1.50 -6.52 9.63
C PRO A 42 3.02 -6.48 9.70
N SER A 43 3.60 -7.40 10.48
CA SER A 43 5.03 -7.73 10.45
C SER A 43 5.40 -8.58 9.23
N GLU A 44 4.62 -8.53 8.15
CA GLU A 44 4.75 -9.42 7.00
C GLU A 44 4.23 -8.72 5.74
N LEU A 45 5.04 -7.80 5.20
CA LEU A 45 5.09 -7.61 3.75
C LEU A 45 6.48 -7.09 3.33
N GLN A 46 7.41 -8.06 3.34
CA GLN A 46 8.66 -8.15 2.59
C GLN A 46 9.80 -7.16 2.85
N HIS A 47 10.96 -7.79 3.11
CA HIS A 47 12.31 -7.30 2.85
C HIS A 47 12.44 -6.69 1.44
#